data_AF-A0A7W8LEY2-F1
#
_entry.id   AF-A0A7W8LEY2-F1
#
_cell.length_a   1.000
_cell.length_b   1.000
_cell.length_c   1.000
_cell.angle_alpha   90.00
_cell.angle_beta   90.00
_cell.angle_gamma   90.00
#
_symmetry.space_group_name_H-M   'P 1'
#
loop_
_entity.id
_entity.type
_entity.pdbx_description
1 polymer ?
#
loop_
_entity_poly.entity_id
_entity_poly.type
_entity_poly.pdbx_seq_one_letter_code
_entity_poly.pdbx_strand_id
1 'polypeptide(L)'
;MRQSDGLSAHALARDLNVQAATREKTRRSYQSALQHFEVEWGSFLPASADLIARYLADHAETLSINTLRSRLAALAQWHQTQGFPDPTKAPHVRKVLRGIVALHPATKKRAKPMQLAQLEKLTA
;
A
#
# COMPACT_ATOMS: atom_id res chain seq x y z
N MET A 1 41.74 20.25 -20.37
CA MET A 1 41.02 19.24 -19.55
C MET A 1 40.18 19.96 -18.50
N ARG A 2 38.85 19.84 -18.57
CA ARG A 2 37.87 19.87 -17.46
C ARG A 2 36.46 19.81 -18.06
N GLN A 3 36.10 18.63 -18.56
CA GLN A 3 34.70 18.23 -18.77
C GLN A 3 34.31 17.43 -17.54
N SER A 4 33.79 18.08 -16.50
CA SER A 4 33.32 17.37 -15.31
C SER A 4 32.35 18.22 -14.48
N ASP A 5 31.28 18.73 -15.09
CA ASP A 5 30.17 19.38 -14.35
C ASP A 5 28.77 18.99 -14.89
N GLY A 6 28.67 18.04 -15.83
CA GLY A 6 27.38 17.61 -16.41
C GLY A 6 26.70 16.43 -15.69
N LEU A 7 27.44 15.65 -14.90
CA LEU A 7 26.93 14.42 -14.26
C LEU A 7 26.13 14.67 -12.97
N SER A 8 26.21 15.87 -12.37
CA SER A 8 25.60 16.19 -11.07
C SER A 8 24.12 16.62 -11.18
N ALA A 9 23.76 17.41 -12.20
CA ALA A 9 22.39 17.91 -12.38
C ALA A 9 21.39 16.79 -12.74
N HIS A 10 21.83 15.82 -13.56
CA HIS A 10 20.98 14.69 -13.97
C HIS A 10 20.76 13.67 -12.83
N ALA A 11 21.74 13.51 -11.94
CA ALA A 11 21.61 12.65 -10.75
C ALA A 11 20.62 13.26 -9.74
N LEU A 12 20.74 14.56 -9.44
CA LEU A 12 19.80 15.27 -8.57
C LEU A 12 18.37 15.28 -9.13
N ALA A 13 18.19 15.50 -10.44
CA ALA A 13 16.88 15.45 -11.09
C ALA A 13 16.26 14.05 -11.05
N ARG A 14 17.08 12.99 -11.19
CA ARG A 14 16.64 11.59 -11.05
C ARG A 14 16.18 11.31 -9.63
N ASP A 15 16.95 11.73 -8.63
CA ASP A 15 16.64 11.48 -7.22
C ASP A 15 15.38 12.23 -6.78
N LEU A 16 15.20 13.48 -7.20
CA LEU A 16 13.98 14.26 -6.97
C LEU A 16 12.75 13.59 -7.61
N ASN A 17 12.88 13.10 -8.84
CA ASN A 17 11.80 12.36 -9.51
C ASN A 17 11.46 11.05 -8.81
N VAL A 18 12.46 10.30 -8.33
CA VAL A 18 12.25 9.07 -7.55
C VAL A 18 11.53 9.37 -6.24
N GLN A 19 11.90 10.45 -5.54
CA GLN A 19 11.24 10.86 -4.30
C GLN A 19 9.79 11.31 -4.53
N ALA A 20 9.54 12.13 -5.56
CA ALA A 20 8.20 12.58 -5.94
C ALA A 20 7.30 11.40 -6.35
N ALA A 21 7.82 10.49 -7.18
CA ALA A 21 7.13 9.26 -7.56
C ALA A 21 6.86 8.35 -6.36
N THR A 22 7.77 8.28 -5.40
CA THR A 22 7.59 7.50 -4.17
C THR A 22 6.47 8.07 -3.30
N ARG A 23 6.39 9.41 -3.15
CA ARG A 23 5.29 10.08 -2.46
C ARG A 23 3.95 9.84 -3.14
N GLU A 24 3.92 9.99 -4.47
CA GLU A 24 2.71 9.78 -5.26
C GLU A 24 2.23 8.34 -5.18
N LYS A 25 3.14 7.37 -5.28
CA LYS A 25 2.84 5.95 -5.11
C LYS A 25 2.30 5.65 -3.71
N THR A 26 2.88 6.25 -2.68
CA THR A 26 2.43 6.10 -1.29
C THR A 26 1.02 6.67 -1.11
N ARG A 27 0.77 7.88 -1.64
CA ARG A 27 -0.55 8.52 -1.62
C ARG A 27 -1.61 7.66 -2.31
N ARG A 28 -1.32 7.15 -3.50
CA ARG A 28 -2.22 6.24 -4.24
C ARG A 28 -2.47 4.94 -3.47
N SER A 29 -1.43 4.36 -2.88
CA SER A 29 -1.55 3.15 -2.06
C SER A 29 -2.47 3.38 -0.87
N TYR A 30 -2.37 4.54 -0.22
CA TYR A 30 -3.24 4.89 0.91
C TYR A 30 -4.67 5.17 0.46
N GLN A 31 -4.87 5.90 -0.63
CA GLN A 31 -6.21 6.12 -1.20
C GLN A 31 -6.90 4.80 -1.57
N SER A 32 -6.19 3.89 -2.24
CA SER A 32 -6.70 2.56 -2.56
C SER A 32 -6.99 1.73 -1.30
N ALA A 33 -6.20 1.91 -0.24
CA ALA A 33 -6.46 1.25 1.03
C ALA A 33 -7.78 1.71 1.68
N LEU A 34 -8.04 3.01 1.66
CA LEU A 34 -9.27 3.60 2.20
C LEU A 34 -10.49 3.22 1.34
N GLN A 35 -10.38 3.36 0.02
CA GLN A 35 -11.45 2.97 -0.91
C GLN A 35 -11.84 1.50 -0.72
N HIS A 36 -10.87 0.61 -0.62
CA HIS A 36 -11.17 -0.81 -0.42
C HIS A 36 -11.80 -1.08 0.93
N PHE A 37 -11.43 -0.35 1.98
CA PHE A 37 -12.03 -0.50 3.30
C PHE A 37 -13.48 0.00 3.32
N GLU A 38 -13.73 1.17 2.73
CA GLU A 38 -15.05 1.81 2.77
C GLU A 38 -16.01 1.29 1.70
N VAL A 39 -15.52 1.06 0.50
CA VAL A 39 -16.33 0.75 -0.69
C VAL A 39 -16.31 -0.74 -1.00
N GLU A 40 -15.13 -1.35 -1.14
CA GLU A 40 -15.03 -2.75 -1.58
C GLU A 40 -15.42 -3.74 -0.47
N TRP A 41 -14.99 -3.48 0.77
CA TRP A 41 -15.33 -4.29 1.94
C TRP A 41 -16.62 -3.81 2.63
N GLY A 42 -16.99 -2.53 2.46
CA GLY A 42 -18.26 -1.98 2.95
C GLY A 42 -18.28 -1.56 4.42
N SER A 43 -17.17 -1.00 4.92
CA SER A 43 -17.08 -0.46 6.29
C SER A 43 -17.03 1.07 6.28
N PHE A 44 -16.91 1.70 7.46
CA PHE A 44 -16.81 3.16 7.58
C PHE A 44 -15.69 3.55 8.53
N LEU A 45 -15.14 4.75 8.30
CA LEU A 45 -14.19 5.41 9.18
C LEU A 45 -14.91 6.53 9.99
N PRO A 46 -14.51 6.79 11.26
CA PRO A 46 -13.49 6.08 12.03
C PRO A 46 -13.89 4.64 12.36
N ALA A 47 -12.92 3.74 12.36
CA ALA A 47 -13.14 2.32 12.58
C ALA A 47 -12.75 1.91 14.00
N SER A 48 -13.47 0.95 14.57
CA SER A 48 -13.05 0.29 15.80
C SER A 48 -11.87 -0.65 15.53
N ALA A 49 -11.11 -0.96 16.58
CA ALA A 49 -10.03 -1.93 16.49
C ALA A 49 -10.55 -3.34 16.11
N ASP A 50 -11.77 -3.71 16.52
CA ASP A 50 -12.41 -4.97 16.12
C ASP A 50 -12.73 -5.02 14.62
N LEU A 51 -13.20 -3.92 14.03
CA LEU A 51 -13.42 -3.83 12.59
C LEU A 51 -12.10 -3.96 11.82
N ILE A 52 -11.02 -3.34 12.30
CA ILE A 52 -9.70 -3.49 11.68
C ILE A 52 -9.19 -4.93 11.80
N ALA A 53 -9.37 -5.57 12.95
CA ALA A 53 -8.99 -6.96 13.15
C ALA A 53 -9.74 -7.89 12.18
N ARG A 54 -11.06 -7.71 12.04
CA ARG A 54 -11.90 -8.46 11.11
C ARG A 54 -11.46 -8.24 9.66
N TYR A 55 -11.23 -6.98 9.26
CA TYR A 55 -10.77 -6.65 7.92
C TYR A 55 -9.46 -7.37 7.55
N LEU A 56 -8.49 -7.41 8.48
CA LEU A 56 -7.24 -8.13 8.26
C LEU A 56 -7.46 -9.64 8.12
N ALA A 57 -8.34 -10.22 8.93
CA ALA A 57 -8.65 -11.64 8.89
C ALA A 57 -9.36 -12.04 7.58
N ASP A 58 -10.39 -11.28 7.17
CA ASP A 58 -11.16 -11.53 5.95
C ASP A 58 -10.29 -11.52 4.68
N HIS A 59 -9.19 -10.76 4.69
CA HIS A 59 -8.27 -10.62 3.55
C HIS A 59 -6.94 -11.34 3.74
N ALA A 60 -6.80 -12.13 4.80
CA ALA A 60 -5.56 -12.83 5.15
C ALA A 60 -5.10 -13.84 4.09
N GLU A 61 -6.05 -14.45 3.36
CA GLU A 61 -5.76 -15.47 2.34
C GLU A 61 -5.58 -14.90 0.93
N THR A 62 -6.17 -13.73 0.67
CA THR A 62 -6.24 -13.13 -0.67
C THR A 62 -5.15 -12.08 -0.90
N LEU A 63 -4.75 -11.36 0.14
CA LEU A 63 -3.77 -10.29 0.05
C LEU A 63 -2.39 -10.70 0.57
N SER A 64 -1.35 -10.13 -0.02
CA SER A 64 0.00 -10.29 0.49
C SER A 64 0.17 -9.59 1.85
N ILE A 65 1.09 -10.09 2.68
CA ILE A 65 1.46 -9.46 3.95
C ILE A 65 1.85 -7.99 3.77
N ASN A 66 2.56 -7.65 2.70
CA ASN A 66 2.95 -6.26 2.41
C ASN A 66 1.74 -5.38 2.10
N THR A 67 0.76 -5.91 1.36
CA THR A 67 -0.50 -5.23 1.08
C THR A 67 -1.29 -5.00 2.37
N LEU A 68 -1.42 -6.02 3.24
CA LEU A 68 -2.11 -5.90 4.53
C LEU A 68 -1.45 -4.84 5.43
N ARG A 69 -0.11 -4.81 5.49
CA ARG A 69 0.64 -3.79 6.24
C ARG A 69 0.42 -2.38 5.67
N SER A 70 0.46 -2.24 4.34
CA SER A 70 0.22 -0.94 3.70
C SER A 70 -1.21 -0.45 3.95
N ARG A 71 -2.20 -1.34 3.89
CA ARG A 71 -3.59 -1.03 4.23
C ARG A 71 -3.74 -0.59 5.68
N LEU A 72 -3.11 -1.31 6.61
CA LEU A 72 -3.12 -0.95 8.03
C LEU A 72 -2.48 0.43 8.28
N ALA A 73 -1.36 0.72 7.62
CA ALA A 73 -0.70 2.02 7.72
C ALA A 73 -1.57 3.16 7.20
N ALA A 74 -2.29 2.95 6.08
CA ALA A 74 -3.22 3.93 5.54
C ALA A 74 -4.38 4.24 6.51
N LEU A 75 -4.96 3.21 7.12
CA LEU A 75 -6.02 3.36 8.13
C LEU A 75 -5.50 4.11 9.35
N ALA A 76 -4.32 3.78 9.85
CA ALA A 76 -3.67 4.50 10.95
C ALA A 76 -3.44 5.98 10.61
N GLN A 77 -3.01 6.26 9.38
CA GLN A 77 -2.75 7.63 8.90
C GLN A 77 -4.04 8.43 8.74
N TRP A 78 -5.12 7.80 8.26
CA TRP A 78 -6.42 8.46 8.24
C TRP A 78 -6.86 8.86 9.66
N HIS A 79 -6.78 7.96 10.65
CA HIS A 79 -7.18 8.29 12.03
C HIS A 79 -6.35 9.44 12.60
N GLN A 80 -5.03 9.38 12.42
CA GLN A 80 -4.12 10.43 12.90
C GLN A 80 -4.39 11.79 12.24
N THR A 81 -4.63 11.82 10.93
CA THR A 81 -4.91 13.08 10.21
C THR A 81 -6.26 13.68 10.57
N GLN A 82 -7.24 12.85 10.93
CA GLN A 82 -8.55 13.28 11.41
C GLN A 82 -8.60 13.56 12.94
N GLY A 83 -7.49 13.34 13.66
CA GLY A 83 -7.42 13.57 15.12
C GLY A 83 -8.05 12.48 15.98
N PHE A 84 -8.37 11.31 15.41
CA PHE A 84 -8.89 10.16 16.15
C PHE A 84 -7.76 9.32 16.77
N PRO A 85 -8.02 8.61 17.89
CA PRO A 85 -7.12 7.57 18.38
C PRO A 85 -6.85 6.53 17.29
N ASP A 86 -5.63 6.01 17.25
CA ASP A 86 -5.23 5.02 16.25
C ASP A 86 -5.65 3.59 16.66
N PRO A 87 -6.73 3.02 16.08
CA PRO A 87 -7.21 1.68 16.40
C PRO A 87 -6.22 0.57 16.02
N THR A 88 -5.28 0.84 15.11
CA THR A 88 -4.31 -0.17 14.63
C THR A 88 -3.27 -0.55 15.70
N LYS A 89 -3.11 0.30 16.72
CA LYS A 89 -2.20 0.06 17.84
C LYS A 89 -2.75 -0.91 18.88
N ALA A 90 -4.03 -1.25 18.81
CA ALA A 90 -4.65 -2.16 19.76
C ALA A 90 -3.94 -3.53 19.78
N PRO A 91 -3.71 -4.13 20.97
CA PRO A 91 -2.97 -5.39 21.09
C PRO A 91 -3.54 -6.54 20.25
N HIS A 92 -4.86 -6.64 20.12
CA HIS A 92 -5.52 -7.70 19.36
C HIS A 92 -5.32 -7.53 17.85
N VAL A 93 -5.34 -6.31 17.31
CA VAL A 93 -5.03 -6.04 15.89
C VAL A 93 -3.61 -6.52 15.56
N ARG A 94 -2.64 -6.20 16.43
CA ARG A 94 -1.25 -6.69 16.28
C ARG A 94 -1.14 -8.21 16.42
N LYS A 95 -1.95 -8.82 17.29
CA LYS A 95 -2.01 -10.28 17.45
C LYS A 95 -2.54 -10.95 16.19
N VAL A 96 -3.60 -10.41 15.58
CA VAL A 96 -4.15 -10.89 14.30
C VAL A 96 -3.10 -10.80 13.20
N LEU A 97 -2.47 -9.64 13.00
CA LEU A 97 -1.44 -9.49 11.96
C LEU A 97 -0.27 -10.46 12.17
N ARG A 98 0.17 -10.69 13.42
CA ARG A 98 1.19 -11.69 13.73
C ARG A 98 0.73 -13.11 13.39
N GLY A 99 -0.51 -13.46 13.73
CA GLY A 99 -1.11 -14.75 13.39
C GLY A 99 -1.15 -14.98 11.88
N ILE A 100 -1.60 -13.97 11.12
CA ILE A 100 -1.60 -14.02 9.65
C ILE A 100 -0.17 -14.26 9.15
N VAL A 101 0.82 -13.47 9.60
CA VAL A 101 2.22 -13.64 9.17
C VAL A 101 2.75 -15.04 9.46
N ALA A 102 2.44 -15.61 10.63
CA ALA A 102 2.88 -16.94 11.03
C ALA A 102 2.24 -18.06 10.17
N LEU A 103 0.98 -17.86 9.75
CA LEU A 103 0.20 -18.85 8.99
C LEU A 103 0.32 -18.69 7.46
N HIS A 104 0.88 -17.57 6.98
CA HIS A 104 1.00 -17.27 5.55
C HIS A 104 2.28 -17.80 4.81
N PRO A 105 3.16 -18.68 5.34
CA PRO A 105 4.33 -19.12 4.57
C PRO A 105 3.96 -20.21 3.55
N ALA A 106 3.33 -19.83 2.42
CA ALA A 106 3.27 -20.64 1.20
C ALA A 106 2.79 -19.87 -0.04
N THR A 107 1.98 -18.82 0.11
CA THR A 107 1.27 -18.23 -1.04
C THR A 107 2.06 -17.11 -1.72
N LYS A 108 3.28 -17.41 -2.18
CA LYS A 108 3.90 -16.62 -3.27
C LYS A 108 3.13 -16.91 -4.56
N LYS A 109 1.91 -16.37 -4.68
CA LYS A 109 1.26 -16.24 -5.99
C LYS A 109 2.10 -15.23 -6.78
N ARG A 110 3.08 -15.78 -7.50
CA ARG A 110 3.74 -15.14 -8.63
C ARG A 110 2.67 -14.38 -9.40
N ALA A 111 2.75 -13.05 -9.41
CA ALA A 111 2.09 -12.29 -10.45
C ALA A 111 2.67 -12.85 -11.75
N LYS A 112 1.87 -13.61 -12.51
CA LYS A 112 2.21 -13.94 -13.89
C LYS A 112 2.49 -12.58 -14.56
N PRO A 113 3.61 -12.39 -15.25
CA PRO A 113 3.84 -11.15 -15.96
C PRO A 113 2.64 -10.94 -16.88
N MET A 114 1.89 -9.86 -16.65
CA MET A 114 0.90 -9.41 -17.61
C MET A 114 1.69 -9.17 -18.89
N GLN A 115 1.57 -10.08 -19.87
CA GLN A 115 1.94 -9.76 -21.23
C GLN A 115 1.05 -8.58 -21.59
N LEU A 116 1.66 -7.39 -21.60
CA LEU A 116 1.08 -6.20 -22.17
C LEU A 116 0.83 -6.56 -23.64
N ALA A 117 -0.38 -7.01 -23.95
CA ALA A 117 -0.86 -7.03 -25.30
C ALA A 117 -0.86 -5.56 -25.75
N GLN A 118 0.22 -5.16 -26.42
CA GLN A 118 0.38 -3.85 -27.01
C GLN A 118 -0.81 -3.64 -27.94
N LEU A 119 -1.67 -2.70 -27.56
CA LEU A 119 -2.58 -2.05 -28.49
C LEU A 119 -1.73 -1.29 -29.51
N GLU A 120 -1.52 -1.88 -30.67
CA GLU A 120 -1.25 -1.12 -31.89
C GLU A 120 -2.49 -1.20 -32.77
N LYS A 121 -3.47 -0.35 -32.42
CA LYS A 121 -4.40 0.19 -33.41
C LYS A 121 -3.90 1.58 -33.77
N LEU A 122 -3.95 1.87 -35.07
CA LEU A 122 -3.81 3.16 -35.75
C LEU A 122 -2.41 3.45 -36.34
N THR A 123 -2.21 2.99 -37.56
CA THR A 123 -1.84 3.90 -38.67
C THR A 123 -2.72 3.59 -39.87
N ALA A 124 -3.19 4.67 -40.50
CA ALA A 124 -4.13 4.74 -41.62
C ALA A 124 -3.63 4.10 -42.91
#